data_AF-E5XRQ4-F1
#
_entry.id   AF-E5XRQ4-F1
#
_cell.length_a   1.000
_cell.length_b   1.000
_cell.length_c   1.000
_cell.angle_alpha   90.00
_cell.angle_beta   90.00
_cell.angle_gamma   90.00
#
_symmetry.space_group_name_H-M   'P 1'
#
loop_
_entity.id
_entity.type
_entity.pdbx_description
1 polymer ?
#
loop_
_entity_poly.entity_id
_entity_poly.type
_entity_poly.pdbx_seq_one_letter_code
_entity_poly.pdbx_strand_id
1 'polypeptide(L)'
;MFTLQGKRVALPRSQAETQAVSNLPQDAADASAALVLLQDELRRLRLEAGQPSLRAIAKDVGWSHATIARAFTGANAPKWDLVEALAAHLDGNPDHIRTLWIASMGAKPRPEPAPETVAQSVQPATARFPTASVAAAICALLVVVIVRDFAPGDMRRNERITGVAQLLFVATAALLWWRVALRQRRRENLAVALCLSGWSLIAARDASTAMLGVPPHASPTLTDLVVTYLPNICLIAFLLVSLPKTLRRTAVAATACLIPVGSVVFMILYAQAAAFSQEAQIGFAIYSATHVAACLLVLLVSLLKKTWTWALVLAGCCVLIAVDLLFAFLVSARPDGTVPVGAAAGLLVCPLILIVAAQCAVLETAEDDDLARSAVVLE
;
A
#
# COMPACT_ATOMS: atom_id res chain seq x y z
N MET A 1 -87.35 43.11 33.74
CA MET A 1 -87.29 41.87 32.93
C MET A 1 -86.13 42.03 31.95
N PHE A 2 -85.02 41.35 32.21
CA PHE A 2 -83.71 41.47 31.57
C PHE A 2 -83.51 40.35 30.55
N THR A 3 -82.86 40.60 29.39
CA THR A 3 -81.60 39.92 28.97
C THR A 3 -81.01 40.52 27.68
N LEU A 4 -79.67 40.55 27.64
CA LEU A 4 -78.78 41.30 26.75
C LEU A 4 -78.16 40.44 25.63
N GLN A 5 -77.96 41.08 24.47
CA GLN A 5 -77.14 40.65 23.34
C GLN A 5 -75.63 40.80 23.61
N GLY A 6 -74.82 39.88 23.08
CA GLY A 6 -73.36 40.01 22.98
C GLY A 6 -72.81 39.27 21.76
N LYS A 7 -72.31 40.02 20.77
CA LYS A 7 -71.77 39.56 19.49
C LYS A 7 -70.24 39.59 19.53
N ARG A 8 -69.56 38.43 19.41
CA ARG A 8 -68.10 38.33 19.33
C ARG A 8 -67.62 38.46 17.88
N VAL A 9 -66.62 39.32 17.68
CA VAL A 9 -65.84 39.49 16.45
C VAL A 9 -64.57 38.62 16.57
N ALA A 10 -64.28 37.81 15.55
CA ALA A 10 -63.13 36.90 15.49
C ALA A 10 -61.95 37.57 14.77
N LEU A 11 -60.74 37.41 15.33
CA LEU A 11 -59.46 37.92 14.80
C LEU A 11 -58.79 36.93 13.82
N PRO A 12 -57.97 37.40 12.86
CA PRO A 12 -57.33 36.56 11.85
C PRO A 12 -56.00 35.99 12.37
N ARG A 13 -55.95 34.67 12.63
CA ARG A 13 -54.73 33.94 13.04
C ARG A 13 -53.96 33.27 11.88
N SER A 14 -54.47 33.34 10.65
CA SER A 14 -54.04 32.43 9.56
C SER A 14 -52.86 32.91 8.71
N GLN A 15 -52.48 34.20 8.70
CA GLN A 15 -51.44 34.68 7.78
C GLN A 15 -50.02 34.69 8.39
N ALA A 16 -49.90 34.88 9.70
CA ALA A 16 -48.60 34.84 10.39
C ALA A 16 -48.03 33.41 10.49
N GLU A 17 -48.88 32.40 10.68
CA GLU A 17 -48.46 31.00 10.74
C GLU A 17 -48.01 30.45 9.38
N THR A 18 -48.61 30.91 8.28
CA THR A 18 -48.24 30.46 6.92
C THR A 18 -46.93 31.10 6.43
N GLN A 19 -46.61 32.34 6.83
CA GLN A 19 -45.30 32.95 6.53
C GLN A 19 -44.16 32.36 7.37
N ALA A 20 -44.43 31.99 8.64
CA ALA A 20 -43.42 31.40 9.52
C ALA A 20 -42.91 30.03 9.02
N VAL A 21 -43.74 29.23 8.33
CA VAL A 21 -43.33 27.91 7.81
C VAL A 21 -42.52 28.01 6.51
N SER A 22 -42.67 29.09 5.74
CA SER A 22 -41.97 29.27 4.46
C SER A 22 -40.52 29.75 4.59
N ASN A 23 -40.13 30.37 5.71
CA ASN A 23 -38.76 30.90 5.90
C ASN A 23 -37.80 29.91 6.59
N LEU A 24 -38.32 28.84 7.21
CA LEU A 24 -37.53 27.84 7.94
C LEU A 24 -36.38 27.17 7.15
N PRO A 25 -36.47 26.94 5.83
CA PRO A 25 -35.35 26.39 5.06
C PRO A 25 -34.23 27.40 4.84
N GLN A 26 -34.59 28.67 4.68
CA GLN A 26 -33.66 29.75 4.33
C GLN A 26 -32.91 30.23 5.57
N ASP A 27 -33.61 30.41 6.70
CA ASP A 27 -33.01 30.77 7.99
C ASP A 27 -31.99 29.72 8.46
N ALA A 28 -32.26 28.43 8.21
CA ALA A 28 -31.34 27.35 8.55
C ALA A 28 -30.10 27.31 7.64
N ALA A 29 -30.26 27.61 6.36
CA ALA A 29 -29.15 27.70 5.41
C ALA A 29 -28.25 28.91 5.74
N ASP A 30 -28.86 30.04 6.08
CA ASP A 30 -28.18 31.26 6.49
C ASP A 30 -27.41 31.05 7.80
N ALA A 31 -27.99 30.33 8.77
CA ALA A 31 -27.30 29.98 10.01
C ALA A 31 -26.11 29.03 9.79
N SER A 32 -26.24 28.03 8.89
CA SER A 32 -25.12 27.17 8.51
C SER A 32 -24.01 27.94 7.79
N ALA A 33 -24.34 28.91 6.94
CA ALA A 33 -23.35 29.79 6.30
C ALA A 33 -22.65 30.68 7.33
N ALA A 34 -23.40 31.25 8.29
CA ALA A 34 -22.83 32.05 9.38
C ALA A 34 -21.88 31.24 10.28
N LEU A 35 -22.16 29.94 10.50
CA LEU A 35 -21.25 29.04 11.22
C LEU A 35 -19.91 28.87 10.48
N VAL A 36 -19.94 28.75 9.15
CA VAL A 36 -18.72 28.66 8.34
C VAL A 36 -17.91 29.95 8.47
N LEU A 37 -18.57 31.11 8.37
CA LEU A 37 -17.92 32.41 8.54
C LEU A 37 -17.30 32.58 9.93
N LEU A 38 -18.00 32.16 10.99
CA LEU A 38 -17.45 32.15 12.35
C LEU A 38 -16.18 31.29 12.44
N GLN A 39 -16.20 30.09 11.85
CA GLN A 39 -15.06 29.17 11.88
C GLN A 39 -13.87 29.72 11.08
N ASP A 40 -14.13 30.32 9.92
CA ASP A 40 -13.09 30.93 9.10
C ASP A 40 -12.48 32.15 9.80
N GLU A 41 -13.29 32.95 10.49
CA GLU A 41 -12.80 34.08 11.27
C GLU A 41 -11.93 33.65 12.44
N LEU A 42 -12.33 32.60 13.18
CA LEU A 42 -11.49 32.02 14.23
C LEU A 42 -10.17 31.47 13.67
N ARG A 43 -10.18 30.82 12.50
CA ARG A 43 -8.96 30.33 11.83
C ARG A 43 -8.07 31.50 11.41
N ARG A 44 -8.63 32.59 10.89
CA ARG A 44 -7.91 33.81 10.53
C ARG A 44 -7.19 34.39 11.74
N LEU A 45 -7.89 34.55 12.87
CA LEU A 45 -7.29 35.04 14.12
C LEU A 45 -6.17 34.11 14.63
N ARG A 46 -6.34 32.78 14.52
CA ARG A 46 -5.28 31.82 14.87
C ARG A 46 -4.03 32.02 14.00
N LEU A 47 -4.20 32.29 12.71
CA LEU A 47 -3.07 32.56 11.81
C LEU A 47 -2.37 33.89 12.16
N GLU A 48 -3.13 34.93 12.46
CA GLU A 48 -2.59 36.25 12.85
C GLU A 48 -1.85 36.20 14.19
N ALA A 49 -2.29 35.37 15.12
CA ALA A 49 -1.62 35.09 16.40
C ALA A 49 -0.35 34.22 16.26
N GLY A 50 0.13 33.92 15.05
CA GLY A 50 1.33 33.11 14.81
C GLY A 50 1.10 31.61 14.86
N GLN A 51 -0.14 31.17 14.62
CA GLN A 51 -0.54 29.76 14.52
C GLN A 51 -0.22 28.92 15.78
N PRO A 52 -0.64 29.36 16.99
CA PRO A 52 -0.46 28.57 18.20
C PRO A 52 -1.13 27.20 18.06
N SER A 53 -0.54 26.16 18.66
CA SER A 53 -1.14 24.82 18.65
C SER A 53 -2.42 24.81 19.47
N LEU A 54 -3.39 23.98 19.08
CA LEU A 54 -4.64 23.83 19.80
C LEU A 54 -4.40 23.38 21.25
N ARG A 55 -3.30 22.68 21.53
CA ARG A 55 -2.90 22.28 22.89
C ARG A 55 -2.40 23.46 23.72
N ALA A 56 -1.68 24.41 23.11
CA ALA A 56 -1.28 25.64 23.78
C ALA A 56 -2.51 26.48 24.14
N ILE A 57 -3.41 26.68 23.16
CA ILE A 57 -4.69 27.38 23.38
C ILE A 57 -5.51 26.68 24.49
N ALA A 58 -5.59 25.35 24.48
CA ALA A 58 -6.28 24.57 25.52
C ALA A 58 -5.78 24.85 26.93
N LYS A 59 -4.45 24.95 27.08
CA LYS A 59 -3.80 25.22 28.37
C LYS A 59 -4.14 26.62 28.88
N ASP A 60 -4.19 27.61 27.98
CA ASP A 60 -4.33 29.01 28.36
C ASP A 60 -5.81 29.41 28.55
N VAL A 61 -6.72 28.84 27.76
CA VAL A 61 -8.15 29.15 27.79
C VAL A 61 -8.93 28.23 28.77
N GLY A 62 -8.30 27.15 29.24
CA GLY A 62 -8.89 26.25 30.26
C GLY A 62 -9.92 25.25 29.71
N TRP A 63 -9.94 24.99 28.41
CA TRP A 63 -10.82 24.02 27.76
C TRP A 63 -10.05 22.82 27.23
N SER A 64 -10.72 21.68 27.07
CA SER A 64 -10.08 20.49 26.47
C SER A 64 -9.69 20.74 25.01
N HIS A 65 -8.57 20.17 24.58
CA HIS A 65 -8.11 20.20 23.19
C HIS A 65 -9.21 19.79 22.19
N ALA A 66 -9.96 18.72 22.51
CA ALA A 66 -11.04 18.21 21.66
C ALA A 66 -12.26 19.16 21.60
N THR A 67 -12.46 19.98 22.62
CA THR A 67 -13.51 21.02 22.63
C THR A 67 -13.11 22.18 21.73
N ILE A 68 -11.85 22.61 21.80
CA ILE A 68 -11.33 23.68 20.95
C ILE A 68 -11.30 23.25 19.48
N ALA A 69 -10.81 22.05 19.17
CA ALA A 69 -10.83 21.51 17.81
C ALA A 69 -12.25 21.51 17.21
N ARG A 70 -13.26 21.17 18.04
CA ARG A 70 -14.68 21.24 17.66
C ARG A 70 -15.19 22.66 17.46
N ALA A 71 -14.66 23.68 18.13
CA ALA A 71 -15.03 25.06 17.83
C ALA A 71 -14.58 25.49 16.43
N PHE A 72 -13.42 25.00 15.97
CA PHE A 72 -12.86 25.32 14.65
C PHE A 72 -13.47 24.50 13.49
N THR A 73 -13.99 23.30 13.74
CA THR A 73 -14.37 22.34 12.69
C THR A 73 -15.73 21.67 12.90
N GLY A 74 -16.37 21.91 14.04
CA GLY A 74 -17.56 21.19 14.46
C GLY A 74 -18.80 21.50 13.63
N ALA A 75 -19.73 20.57 13.65
CA ALA A 75 -21.01 20.64 12.95
C ALA A 75 -22.03 21.61 13.60
N ASN A 76 -21.78 22.03 14.84
CA ASN A 76 -22.67 22.85 15.65
C ASN A 76 -21.98 24.13 16.09
N ALA A 77 -22.75 25.20 16.29
CA ALA A 77 -22.26 26.41 16.90
C ALA A 77 -21.71 26.11 18.31
N PRO A 78 -20.44 26.45 18.60
CA PRO A 78 -19.87 26.32 19.94
C PRO A 78 -20.58 27.23 20.94
N LYS A 79 -20.43 26.97 22.25
CA LYS A 79 -20.98 27.85 23.30
C LYS A 79 -20.30 29.21 23.26
N TRP A 80 -21.05 30.28 23.55
CA TRP A 80 -20.52 31.65 23.57
C TRP A 80 -19.28 31.78 24.46
N ASP A 81 -19.31 31.25 25.69
CA ASP A 81 -18.18 31.32 26.63
C ASP A 81 -16.86 30.79 26.04
N LEU A 82 -16.93 29.75 25.19
CA LEU A 82 -15.76 29.21 24.50
C LEU A 82 -15.30 30.13 23.37
N VAL A 83 -16.25 30.65 22.59
CA VAL A 83 -15.96 31.55 21.46
C VAL A 83 -15.36 32.86 21.94
N GLU A 84 -15.92 33.43 23.01
CA GLU A 84 -15.43 34.64 23.66
C GLU A 84 -14.01 34.45 24.20
N ALA A 85 -13.76 33.32 24.87
CA ALA A 85 -12.45 33.03 25.42
C ALA A 85 -11.39 32.76 24.31
N LEU A 86 -11.78 32.14 23.19
CA LEU A 86 -10.93 32.00 22.00
C LEU A 86 -10.66 33.36 21.32
N ALA A 87 -11.68 34.20 21.17
CA ALA A 87 -11.54 35.54 20.62
C ALA A 87 -10.59 36.39 21.47
N ALA A 88 -10.75 36.40 22.79
CA ALA A 88 -9.89 37.13 23.70
C ALA A 88 -8.44 36.62 23.68
N HIS A 89 -8.23 35.31 23.61
CA HIS A 89 -6.88 34.72 23.54
C HIS A 89 -6.16 35.01 22.21
N LEU A 90 -6.92 35.10 21.11
CA LEU A 90 -6.40 35.33 19.76
C LEU A 90 -6.44 36.81 19.33
N ASP A 91 -6.65 37.74 20.28
CA ASP A 91 -6.74 39.19 20.05
C ASP A 91 -7.80 39.61 19.02
N GLY A 92 -8.92 38.89 18.99
CA GLY A 92 -10.07 39.14 18.13
C GLY A 92 -11.04 40.17 18.69
N ASN A 93 -11.79 40.84 17.81
CA ASN A 93 -12.87 41.75 18.22
C ASN A 93 -14.09 40.96 18.72
N PRO A 94 -14.42 41.02 20.02
CA PRO A 94 -15.51 40.22 20.60
C PRO A 94 -16.89 40.57 20.03
N ASP A 95 -17.14 41.83 19.68
CA ASP A 95 -18.45 42.27 19.15
C ASP A 95 -18.70 41.74 17.73
N HIS A 96 -17.65 41.71 16.90
CA HIS A 96 -17.71 41.15 15.55
C HIS A 96 -17.99 39.64 15.62
N ILE A 97 -17.21 38.93 16.45
CA ILE A 97 -17.37 37.48 16.64
C ILE A 97 -18.72 37.14 17.27
N ARG A 98 -19.23 37.98 18.18
CA ARG A 98 -20.57 37.81 18.75
C ARG A 98 -21.65 37.89 17.70
N THR A 99 -21.50 38.78 16.73
CA THR A 99 -22.44 38.93 15.61
C THR A 99 -22.47 37.65 14.76
N LEU A 100 -21.30 37.10 14.41
CA LEU A 100 -21.20 35.84 13.66
C LEU A 100 -21.74 34.65 14.47
N TRP A 101 -21.46 34.62 15.78
CA TRP A 101 -21.97 33.59 16.67
C TRP A 101 -23.49 33.60 16.77
N ILE A 102 -24.11 34.76 16.99
CA ILE A 102 -25.58 34.91 17.01
C ILE A 102 -26.18 34.48 15.67
N ALA A 103 -25.58 34.88 14.55
CA ALA A 103 -26.06 34.47 13.22
C ALA A 103 -25.94 32.96 12.98
N SER A 104 -24.98 32.29 13.61
CA SER A 104 -24.81 30.83 13.53
C SER A 104 -25.79 30.03 14.41
N MET A 105 -26.47 30.70 15.35
CA MET A 105 -27.44 30.05 16.24
C MET A 105 -28.63 29.55 15.44
N GLY A 106 -28.84 28.23 15.39
CA GLY A 106 -29.85 27.60 14.56
C GLY A 106 -29.29 26.84 13.36
N ALA A 107 -27.97 26.86 13.16
CA ALA A 107 -27.30 25.95 12.23
C ALA A 107 -27.67 24.51 12.60
N LYS A 108 -28.30 23.79 11.67
CA LYS A 108 -28.58 22.37 11.89
C LYS A 108 -27.26 21.61 12.00
N PRO A 109 -27.17 20.62 12.91
CA PRO A 109 -26.02 19.73 12.95
C PRO A 109 -25.82 19.19 11.53
N ARG A 110 -24.66 19.51 10.94
CA ARG A 110 -24.21 18.76 9.76
C ARG A 110 -24.30 17.28 10.16
N PRO A 111 -25.09 16.44 9.46
CA PRO A 111 -25.26 15.05 9.82
C PRO A 111 -23.87 14.45 10.03
N GLU A 112 -23.56 14.09 11.27
CA GLU A 112 -22.41 13.28 11.56
C GLU A 112 -22.65 11.98 10.79
N PRO A 113 -21.76 11.60 9.86
CA PRO A 113 -21.98 10.41 9.06
C PRO A 113 -22.11 9.25 10.05
N ALA A 114 -23.30 8.63 10.08
CA ALA A 114 -23.51 7.39 10.81
C ALA A 114 -22.42 6.38 10.38
N PRO A 115 -22.00 5.47 11.26
CA PRO A 115 -21.08 4.39 10.91
C PRO A 115 -21.80 3.35 10.04
N GLU A 116 -22.30 3.77 8.89
CA GLU A 116 -22.76 2.92 7.80
C GLU A 116 -21.92 3.29 6.58
N THR A 117 -21.00 2.38 6.28
CA THR A 117 -20.49 2.09 4.94
C THR A 117 -20.04 3.31 4.11
N VAL A 118 -18.74 3.59 4.22
CA VAL A 118 -17.93 4.45 3.32
C VAL A 118 -17.82 3.84 1.90
N ALA A 119 -18.87 3.22 1.39
CA ALA A 119 -18.98 2.81 0.00
C ALA A 119 -20.02 3.71 -0.68
N GLN A 120 -19.70 5.00 -0.84
CA GLN A 120 -19.81 5.73 -2.11
C GLN A 120 -19.65 7.25 -1.91
N SER A 121 -18.80 7.83 -2.77
CA SER A 121 -18.66 9.25 -3.12
C SER A 121 -17.63 10.14 -2.41
N VAL A 122 -16.62 9.57 -1.75
CA VAL A 122 -15.26 10.02 -2.10
C VAL A 122 -14.88 9.12 -3.26
N GLN A 123 -15.10 9.56 -4.50
CA GLN A 123 -14.22 9.05 -5.54
C GLN A 123 -12.83 9.49 -5.08
N PRO A 124 -11.94 8.56 -4.67
CA PRO A 124 -10.54 8.96 -4.60
C PRO A 124 -10.28 9.56 -5.97
N ALA A 125 -9.61 10.71 -6.03
CA ALA A 125 -8.97 11.11 -7.27
C ALA A 125 -8.18 9.87 -7.68
N THR A 126 -8.76 9.09 -8.59
CA THR A 126 -8.13 7.92 -9.13
C THR A 126 -7.01 8.59 -9.89
N ALA A 127 -5.86 8.67 -9.25
CA ALA A 127 -4.62 8.82 -9.94
C ALA A 127 -4.64 7.64 -10.90
N ARG A 128 -5.19 7.89 -12.10
CA ARG A 128 -5.13 7.05 -13.28
C ARG A 128 -3.67 7.07 -13.65
N PHE A 129 -2.84 6.48 -12.80
CA PHE A 129 -1.55 6.03 -13.24
C PHE A 129 -1.85 4.97 -14.31
N PRO A 130 -1.03 4.91 -15.37
CA PRO A 130 -1.14 3.92 -16.43
C PRO A 130 -0.84 2.48 -15.94
N THR A 131 -1.10 2.15 -14.67
CA THR A 131 -0.95 0.80 -14.11
C THR A 131 -1.87 -0.19 -14.78
N ALA A 132 -3.09 0.22 -15.14
CA ALA A 132 -3.99 -0.62 -15.94
C ALA A 132 -3.41 -0.91 -17.33
N SER A 133 -2.80 0.07 -17.99
CA SER A 133 -2.15 -0.12 -19.30
C SER A 133 -0.85 -0.89 -19.21
N VAL A 134 -0.06 -0.74 -18.15
CA VAL A 134 1.14 -1.54 -17.91
C VAL A 134 0.74 -2.97 -17.58
N ALA A 135 -0.16 -3.20 -16.63
CA ALA A 135 -0.67 -4.52 -16.31
C ALA A 135 -1.36 -5.19 -17.52
N ALA A 136 -2.12 -4.45 -18.33
CA ALA A 136 -2.73 -4.97 -19.55
C ALA A 136 -1.69 -5.28 -20.63
N ALA A 137 -0.68 -4.43 -20.83
CA ALA A 137 0.42 -4.70 -21.76
C ALA A 137 1.23 -5.93 -21.32
N ILE A 138 1.43 -6.08 -20.02
CA ILE A 138 2.09 -7.23 -19.40
C ILE A 138 1.25 -8.50 -19.56
N CYS A 139 -0.04 -8.47 -19.25
CA CYS A 139 -0.95 -9.59 -19.45
C CYS A 139 -1.04 -9.97 -20.93
N ALA A 140 -1.08 -8.99 -21.83
CA ALA A 140 -1.04 -9.23 -23.28
C ALA A 140 0.27 -9.88 -23.70
N LEU A 141 1.41 -9.45 -23.15
CA LEU A 141 2.71 -10.05 -23.41
C LEU A 141 2.79 -11.49 -22.90
N LEU A 142 2.23 -11.77 -21.72
CA LEU A 142 2.09 -13.12 -21.16
C LEU A 142 1.20 -14.01 -22.03
N VAL A 143 0.06 -13.50 -22.48
CA VAL A 143 -0.83 -14.23 -23.42
C VAL A 143 -0.10 -14.50 -24.73
N VAL A 144 0.67 -13.56 -25.27
CA VAL A 144 1.46 -13.77 -26.49
C VAL A 144 2.55 -14.83 -26.30
N VAL A 145 3.26 -14.81 -25.16
CA VAL A 145 4.27 -15.83 -24.82
C VAL A 145 3.62 -17.20 -24.66
N ILE A 146 2.55 -17.29 -23.87
CA ILE A 146 1.80 -18.54 -23.65
C ILE A 146 1.26 -19.10 -24.96
N VAL A 147 0.60 -18.29 -25.78
CA VAL A 147 0.01 -18.72 -27.06
C VAL A 147 1.06 -19.13 -28.08
N ARG A 148 2.25 -18.50 -28.08
CA ARG A 148 3.33 -18.84 -29.02
C ARG A 148 4.19 -20.01 -28.59
N ASP A 149 4.33 -20.27 -27.30
CA ASP A 149 5.01 -21.48 -26.80
C ASP A 149 4.26 -22.77 -27.18
N PHE A 150 2.99 -22.68 -27.56
CA PHE A 150 2.25 -23.79 -28.18
C PHE A 150 2.58 -24.02 -29.66
N ALA A 151 3.43 -23.19 -30.30
CA ALA A 151 3.92 -23.41 -31.65
C ALA A 151 5.25 -24.19 -31.61
N PRO A 152 5.28 -25.50 -31.91
CA PRO A 152 6.44 -26.37 -31.70
C PRO A 152 7.61 -26.16 -32.68
N GLY A 153 7.50 -25.22 -33.63
CA GLY A 153 8.41 -25.15 -34.77
C GLY A 153 9.82 -24.60 -34.50
N ASP A 154 10.05 -23.88 -33.38
CA ASP A 154 11.32 -23.17 -33.19
C ASP A 154 11.69 -22.93 -31.70
N MET A 155 12.13 -23.98 -31.01
CA MET A 155 12.51 -23.94 -29.58
C MET A 155 13.48 -22.80 -29.24
N ARG A 156 14.49 -22.55 -30.08
CA ARG A 156 15.49 -21.47 -29.85
C ARG A 156 14.89 -20.08 -29.92
N ARG A 157 13.83 -19.90 -30.72
CA ARG A 157 13.11 -18.63 -30.79
C ARG A 157 12.28 -18.44 -29.52
N ASN A 158 11.61 -19.48 -29.05
CA ASN A 158 10.79 -19.45 -27.83
C ASN A 158 11.65 -19.16 -26.59
N GLU A 159 12.80 -19.82 -26.46
CA GLU A 159 13.76 -19.58 -25.39
C GLU A 159 14.24 -18.11 -25.35
N ARG A 160 14.59 -17.54 -26.50
CA ARG A 160 14.99 -16.13 -26.59
C ARG A 160 13.88 -15.17 -26.20
N ILE A 161 12.64 -15.42 -26.64
CA ILE A 161 11.49 -14.57 -26.30
C ILE A 161 11.23 -14.63 -24.79
N THR A 162 11.24 -15.84 -24.21
CA THR A 162 11.01 -16.04 -22.77
C THR A 162 12.11 -15.41 -21.94
N GLY A 163 13.39 -15.56 -22.32
CA GLY A 163 14.51 -14.92 -21.63
C GLY A 163 14.43 -13.38 -21.65
N VAL A 164 14.08 -12.81 -22.81
CA VAL A 164 13.86 -11.35 -22.92
C VAL A 164 12.67 -10.90 -22.08
N ALA A 165 11.57 -11.64 -22.09
CA ALA A 165 10.40 -11.31 -21.28
C ALA A 165 10.75 -11.33 -19.79
N GLN A 166 11.39 -12.40 -19.31
CA GLN A 166 11.83 -12.51 -17.91
C GLN A 166 12.73 -11.35 -17.51
N LEU A 167 13.71 -11.00 -18.33
CA LEU A 167 14.57 -9.84 -18.09
C LEU A 167 13.76 -8.55 -17.94
N LEU A 168 12.85 -8.26 -18.87
CA LEU A 168 12.04 -7.04 -18.82
C LEU A 168 11.17 -6.99 -17.56
N PHE A 169 10.54 -8.10 -17.19
CA PHE A 169 9.70 -8.18 -16.01
C PHE A 169 10.48 -7.99 -14.71
N VAL A 170 11.57 -8.72 -14.54
CA VAL A 170 12.40 -8.66 -13.34
C VAL A 170 13.06 -7.29 -13.22
N ALA A 171 13.57 -6.72 -14.32
CA ALA A 171 14.14 -5.38 -14.32
C ALA A 171 13.09 -4.31 -13.96
N THR A 172 11.87 -4.43 -14.48
CA THR A 172 10.76 -3.53 -14.12
C THR A 172 10.42 -3.63 -12.64
N ALA A 173 10.31 -4.86 -12.11
CA ALA A 173 10.08 -5.09 -10.69
C ALA A 173 11.21 -4.47 -9.84
N ALA A 174 12.48 -4.69 -10.22
CA ALA A 174 13.64 -4.14 -9.53
C ALA A 174 13.61 -2.61 -9.47
N LEU A 175 13.33 -1.93 -10.59
CA LEU A 175 13.25 -0.47 -10.66
C LEU A 175 12.13 0.10 -9.76
N LEU A 176 10.96 -0.53 -9.76
CA LEU A 176 9.86 -0.12 -8.90
C LEU A 176 10.20 -0.31 -7.42
N TRP A 177 10.82 -1.44 -7.06
CA TRP A 177 11.27 -1.69 -5.70
C TRP A 177 12.41 -0.76 -5.27
N TRP A 178 13.32 -0.35 -6.16
CA TRP A 178 14.29 0.70 -5.88
C TRP A 178 13.62 2.02 -5.55
N ARG A 179 12.60 2.41 -6.32
CA ARG A 179 11.81 3.62 -6.04
C ARG A 179 11.12 3.53 -4.67
N VAL A 180 10.52 2.38 -4.34
CA VAL A 180 9.91 2.12 -3.02
C VAL A 180 10.96 2.21 -1.91
N ALA A 181 12.13 1.58 -2.10
CA ALA A 181 13.21 1.57 -1.12
C ALA A 181 13.78 2.98 -0.86
N LEU A 182 14.01 3.77 -1.91
CA LEU A 182 14.52 5.14 -1.81
C LEU A 182 13.53 6.09 -1.13
N ARG A 183 12.23 5.93 -1.41
CA ARG A 183 11.18 6.76 -0.78
C ARG A 183 10.95 6.40 0.68
N GLN A 184 10.74 5.12 0.97
CA GLN A 184 10.38 4.68 2.33
C GLN A 184 11.59 4.57 3.27
N ARG A 185 12.80 4.44 2.73
CA ARG A 185 14.04 4.21 3.49
C ARG A 185 13.97 3.04 4.47
N ARG A 186 13.08 2.07 4.20
CA ARG A 186 12.91 0.84 4.97
C ARG A 186 13.88 -0.23 4.46
N ARG A 187 14.57 -0.91 5.38
CA ARG A 187 15.61 -1.91 5.06
C ARG A 187 15.04 -3.12 4.33
N GLU A 188 13.80 -3.48 4.66
CA GLU A 188 13.11 -4.61 4.05
C GLU A 188 12.86 -4.39 2.56
N ASN A 189 12.47 -3.16 2.17
CA ASN A 189 12.24 -2.82 0.77
C ASN A 189 13.55 -2.81 -0.03
N LEU A 190 14.64 -2.35 0.60
CA LEU A 190 15.98 -2.43 0.00
C LEU A 190 16.40 -3.89 -0.23
N ALA A 191 16.05 -4.80 0.68
CA ALA A 191 16.29 -6.24 0.53
C ALA A 191 15.64 -6.78 -0.75
N VAL A 192 14.37 -6.47 -0.96
CA VAL A 192 13.61 -6.90 -2.14
C VAL A 192 14.19 -6.27 -3.42
N ALA A 193 14.53 -4.98 -3.39
CA ALA A 193 15.13 -4.28 -4.53
C ALA A 193 16.48 -4.89 -4.93
N LEU A 194 17.36 -5.19 -3.97
CA LEU A 194 18.65 -5.82 -4.22
C LEU A 194 18.50 -7.25 -4.76
N CYS A 195 17.58 -8.03 -4.19
CA CYS A 195 17.25 -9.37 -4.67
C CYS A 195 16.82 -9.34 -6.15
N LEU A 196 15.85 -8.49 -6.48
CA LEU A 196 15.36 -8.36 -7.85
C LEU A 196 16.42 -7.82 -8.82
N SER A 197 17.28 -6.92 -8.35
CA SER A 197 18.42 -6.45 -9.15
C SER A 197 19.37 -7.60 -9.48
N GLY A 198 19.68 -8.44 -8.50
CA GLY A 198 20.50 -9.63 -8.70
C GLY A 198 19.88 -10.63 -9.69
N TRP A 199 18.58 -10.90 -9.57
CA TRP A 199 17.86 -11.71 -10.57
C TRP A 199 17.82 -11.07 -11.95
N SER A 200 17.72 -9.75 -12.06
CA SER A 200 17.75 -9.07 -13.36
C SER A 200 19.10 -9.27 -14.06
N LEU A 201 20.19 -9.34 -13.30
CA LEU A 201 21.52 -9.63 -13.84
C LEU A 201 21.64 -11.08 -14.32
N ILE A 202 21.06 -12.04 -13.59
CA ILE A 202 20.95 -13.44 -14.05
C ILE A 202 20.17 -13.48 -15.38
N ALA A 203 18.97 -12.93 -15.40
CA ALA A 203 18.12 -12.93 -16.60
C ALA A 203 18.78 -12.20 -17.79
N ALA A 204 19.51 -11.11 -17.53
CA ALA A 204 20.24 -10.39 -18.57
C ALA A 204 21.36 -11.23 -19.18
N ARG A 205 22.09 -11.94 -18.32
CA ARG A 205 23.14 -12.85 -18.75
C ARG A 205 22.55 -13.99 -19.58
N ASP A 206 21.50 -14.65 -19.10
CA ASP A 206 20.88 -15.78 -19.78
C ASP A 206 20.27 -15.38 -21.13
N ALA A 207 19.63 -14.20 -21.19
CA ALA A 207 19.16 -13.64 -22.45
C ALA A 207 20.33 -13.35 -23.41
N SER A 208 21.45 -12.85 -22.89
CA SER A 208 22.64 -12.52 -23.70
C SER A 208 23.31 -13.78 -24.25
N THR A 209 23.48 -14.83 -23.44
CA THR A 209 24.05 -16.12 -23.90
C THR A 209 23.16 -16.76 -24.96
N ALA A 210 21.83 -16.74 -24.75
CA ALA A 210 20.85 -17.22 -25.73
C ALA A 210 20.88 -16.41 -27.04
N MET A 211 21.05 -15.09 -26.98
CA MET A 211 21.18 -14.24 -28.16
C MET A 211 22.47 -14.48 -28.94
N LEU A 212 23.58 -14.67 -28.25
CA LEU A 212 24.90 -14.88 -28.84
C LEU A 212 25.14 -16.34 -29.28
N GLY A 213 24.24 -17.27 -28.93
CA GLY A 213 24.40 -18.69 -29.24
C GLY A 213 25.59 -19.32 -28.52
N VAL A 214 26.00 -18.77 -27.37
CA VAL A 214 27.11 -19.30 -26.58
C VAL A 214 26.61 -20.56 -25.87
N PRO A 215 27.25 -21.73 -26.08
CA PRO A 215 26.83 -22.94 -25.41
C PRO A 215 27.03 -22.81 -23.89
N PRO A 216 26.13 -23.37 -23.06
CA PRO A 216 26.29 -23.34 -21.62
C PRO A 216 27.58 -24.04 -21.20
N HIS A 217 28.25 -23.50 -20.17
CA HIS A 217 29.43 -24.14 -19.61
C HIS A 217 29.04 -25.48 -18.96
N ALA A 218 29.91 -26.48 -19.10
CA ALA A 218 29.68 -27.81 -18.54
C ALA A 218 29.67 -27.82 -17.00
N SER A 219 30.36 -26.87 -16.37
CA SER A 219 30.37 -26.67 -14.93
C SER A 219 30.07 -25.22 -14.56
N PRO A 220 29.40 -24.98 -13.42
CA PRO A 220 29.10 -23.64 -12.97
C PRO A 220 30.39 -22.90 -12.63
N THR A 221 30.61 -21.75 -13.25
CA THR A 221 31.75 -20.89 -12.90
C THR A 221 31.53 -20.24 -11.53
N LEU A 222 32.60 -19.74 -10.88
CA LEU A 222 32.47 -18.96 -9.64
C LEU A 222 31.50 -17.78 -9.82
N THR A 223 31.52 -17.15 -11.00
CA THR A 223 30.59 -16.07 -11.36
C THR A 223 29.14 -16.57 -11.38
N ASP A 224 28.88 -17.80 -11.83
CA ASP A 224 27.54 -18.40 -11.85
C ASP A 224 27.04 -18.57 -10.43
N LEU A 225 27.88 -19.08 -9.54
CA LEU A 225 27.55 -19.25 -8.12
C LEU A 225 27.26 -17.89 -7.47
N VAL A 226 28.15 -16.90 -7.63
CA VAL A 226 27.97 -15.58 -7.03
C VAL A 226 26.69 -14.93 -7.55
N VAL A 227 26.48 -14.89 -8.87
CA VAL A 227 25.32 -14.24 -9.47
C VAL A 227 24.01 -14.94 -9.10
N THR A 228 24.03 -16.27 -8.92
CA THR A 228 22.87 -17.08 -8.54
C THR A 228 22.49 -16.96 -7.07
N TYR A 229 23.46 -16.99 -6.14
CA TYR A 229 23.17 -17.03 -4.70
C TYR A 229 23.16 -15.66 -4.03
N LEU A 230 23.96 -14.71 -4.50
CA LEU A 230 24.06 -13.38 -3.91
C LEU A 230 22.70 -12.68 -3.74
N PRO A 231 21.75 -12.74 -4.70
CA PRO A 231 20.46 -12.06 -4.56
C PRO A 231 19.68 -12.57 -3.33
N ASN A 232 19.63 -13.89 -3.14
CA ASN A 232 18.95 -14.52 -2.01
C ASN A 232 19.69 -14.31 -0.69
N ILE A 233 21.02 -14.36 -0.70
CA ILE A 233 21.83 -14.07 0.48
C ILE A 233 21.58 -12.63 0.95
N CYS A 234 21.55 -11.67 0.02
CA CYS A 234 21.21 -10.28 0.33
C CYS A 234 19.79 -10.17 0.88
N LEU A 235 18.80 -10.81 0.25
CA LEU A 235 17.42 -10.81 0.74
C LEU A 235 17.35 -11.32 2.18
N ILE A 236 17.90 -12.50 2.45
CA ILE A 236 17.93 -13.12 3.77
C ILE A 236 18.62 -12.20 4.79
N ALA A 237 19.82 -11.70 4.47
CA ALA A 237 20.59 -10.87 5.39
C ALA A 237 19.86 -9.58 5.78
N PHE A 238 19.29 -8.86 4.81
CA PHE A 238 18.57 -7.61 5.09
C PHE A 238 17.23 -7.83 5.81
N LEU A 239 16.50 -8.92 5.50
CA LEU A 239 15.30 -9.30 6.25
C LEU A 239 15.64 -9.69 7.70
N LEU A 240 16.73 -10.42 7.94
CA LEU A 240 17.18 -10.72 9.30
C LEU A 240 17.52 -9.45 10.09
N VAL A 241 18.18 -8.49 9.44
CA VAL A 241 18.55 -7.20 10.06
C VAL A 241 17.32 -6.33 10.38
N SER A 242 16.22 -6.48 9.64
CA SER A 242 14.99 -5.72 9.87
C SER A 242 14.11 -6.28 10.99
N LEU A 243 14.29 -7.55 11.36
CA LEU A 243 13.52 -8.16 12.45
C LEU A 243 13.81 -7.51 13.81
N PRO A 244 12.81 -7.48 14.73
CA PRO A 244 13.00 -7.09 16.12
C PRO A 244 14.14 -7.87 16.77
N LYS A 245 14.92 -7.22 17.67
CA LYS A 245 16.09 -7.84 18.31
C LYS A 245 15.79 -9.19 18.98
N THR A 246 14.59 -9.34 19.56
CA THR A 246 14.12 -10.56 20.21
C THR A 246 13.96 -11.73 19.23
N LEU A 247 13.41 -11.48 18.04
CA LEU A 247 13.20 -12.48 16.99
C LEU A 247 14.44 -12.69 16.11
N ARG A 248 15.34 -11.72 16.03
CA ARG A 248 16.49 -11.78 15.14
C ARG A 248 17.42 -12.94 15.45
N ARG A 249 17.74 -13.18 16.72
CA ARG A 249 18.66 -14.26 17.11
C ARG A 249 18.09 -15.64 16.77
N THR A 250 16.81 -15.85 17.06
CA THR A 250 16.12 -17.11 16.74
C THR A 250 15.99 -17.30 15.23
N ALA A 251 15.65 -16.24 14.47
CA ALA A 251 15.58 -16.30 13.02
C ALA A 251 16.94 -16.56 12.36
N VAL A 252 18.03 -15.95 12.85
CA VAL A 252 19.40 -16.23 12.38
C VAL A 252 19.75 -17.69 12.62
N ALA A 253 19.53 -18.21 13.84
CA ALA A 253 19.82 -19.60 14.17
C ALA A 253 18.96 -20.58 13.35
N ALA A 254 17.67 -20.30 13.20
CA ALA A 254 16.77 -21.09 12.38
C ALA A 254 17.21 -21.12 10.91
N THR A 255 17.59 -19.97 10.35
CA THR A 255 18.07 -19.86 8.96
C THR A 255 19.39 -20.61 8.77
N ALA A 256 20.33 -20.46 9.71
CA ALA A 256 21.63 -21.13 9.68
C ALA A 256 21.51 -22.66 9.80
N CYS A 257 20.46 -23.17 10.45
CA CYS A 257 20.15 -24.60 10.52
C CYS A 257 19.35 -25.08 9.30
N LEU A 258 18.37 -24.30 8.85
CA LEU A 258 17.46 -24.66 7.77
C LEU A 258 18.18 -24.81 6.43
N ILE A 259 19.11 -23.92 6.09
CA ILE A 259 19.82 -23.97 4.81
C ILE A 259 20.59 -25.29 4.64
N PRO A 260 21.47 -25.72 5.56
CA PRO A 260 22.20 -26.98 5.40
C PRO A 260 21.27 -28.19 5.46
N VAL A 261 20.32 -28.24 6.39
CA VAL A 261 19.36 -29.37 6.51
C VAL A 261 18.50 -29.48 5.26
N GLY A 262 17.94 -28.36 4.80
CA GLY A 262 17.17 -28.28 3.56
C GLY A 262 17.98 -28.70 2.35
N SER A 263 19.26 -28.30 2.28
CA SER A 263 20.16 -28.72 1.19
C SER A 263 20.35 -30.23 1.17
N VAL A 264 20.51 -30.88 2.32
CA VAL A 264 20.61 -32.35 2.39
C VAL A 264 19.30 -33.02 1.93
N VAL A 265 18.14 -32.48 2.35
CA VAL A 265 16.84 -33.01 1.91
C VAL A 265 16.65 -32.86 0.41
N PHE A 266 16.92 -31.69 -0.16
CA PHE A 266 16.84 -31.47 -1.60
C PHE A 266 17.85 -32.31 -2.38
N MET A 267 19.06 -32.53 -1.85
CA MET A 267 20.03 -33.45 -2.42
C MET A 267 19.46 -34.87 -2.54
N ILE A 268 18.80 -35.38 -1.50
CA ILE A 268 18.18 -36.71 -1.53
C ILE A 268 17.05 -36.76 -2.57
N LEU A 269 16.24 -35.71 -2.65
CA LEU A 269 15.17 -35.60 -3.65
C LEU A 269 15.72 -35.55 -5.08
N TYR A 270 16.79 -34.79 -5.31
CA TYR A 270 17.42 -34.66 -6.63
C TYR A 270 18.30 -35.85 -7.01
N ALA A 271 18.84 -36.60 -6.05
CA ALA A 271 19.57 -37.83 -6.31
C ALA A 271 18.69 -38.90 -6.96
N GLN A 272 17.36 -38.83 -6.78
CA GLN A 272 16.41 -39.71 -7.46
C GLN A 272 16.20 -39.33 -8.93
N ALA A 273 16.61 -38.13 -9.34
CA ALA A 273 16.53 -37.67 -10.73
C ALA A 273 17.82 -38.04 -11.47
N ALA A 274 17.78 -39.11 -12.26
CA ALA A 274 18.94 -39.63 -13.01
C ALA A 274 19.56 -38.64 -14.02
N ALA A 275 18.94 -37.49 -14.25
CA ALA A 275 19.32 -36.52 -15.29
C ALA A 275 20.41 -35.51 -14.88
N PHE A 276 20.66 -35.31 -13.57
CA PHE A 276 21.57 -34.26 -13.10
C PHE A 276 22.96 -34.80 -12.73
N SER A 277 24.01 -34.05 -13.08
CA SER A 277 25.34 -34.28 -12.52
C SER A 277 25.35 -34.01 -11.01
N GLN A 278 26.25 -34.66 -10.28
CA GLN A 278 26.35 -34.50 -8.82
C GLN A 278 26.58 -33.02 -8.41
N GLU A 279 27.37 -32.29 -9.20
CA GLU A 279 27.63 -30.85 -8.99
C GLU A 279 26.35 -30.02 -9.16
N ALA A 280 25.55 -30.30 -10.19
CA ALA A 280 24.29 -29.62 -10.43
C ALA A 280 23.28 -29.91 -9.32
N GLN A 281 23.20 -31.17 -8.86
CA GLN A 281 22.34 -31.56 -7.72
C GLN A 281 22.67 -30.74 -6.47
N ILE A 282 23.96 -30.61 -6.13
CA ILE A 282 24.42 -29.83 -4.97
C ILE A 282 24.03 -28.36 -5.12
N GLY A 283 24.27 -27.79 -6.30
CA GLY A 283 23.91 -26.39 -6.58
C GLY A 283 22.40 -26.15 -6.42
N PHE A 284 21.57 -26.94 -7.10
CA PHE A 284 20.12 -26.80 -7.01
C PHE A 284 19.59 -27.04 -5.60
N ALA A 285 20.19 -27.94 -4.83
CA ALA A 285 19.78 -28.20 -3.47
C ALA A 285 20.03 -27.00 -2.53
N ILE A 286 21.22 -26.40 -2.61
CA ILE A 286 21.55 -25.18 -1.85
C ILE A 286 20.65 -24.02 -2.28
N TYR A 287 20.41 -23.89 -3.59
CA TYR A 287 19.54 -22.88 -4.16
C TYR A 287 18.11 -23.02 -3.64
N SER A 288 17.54 -24.23 -3.70
CA SER A 288 16.18 -24.49 -3.23
C SER A 288 16.04 -24.25 -1.73
N ALA A 289 17.04 -24.67 -0.95
CA ALA A 289 17.06 -24.44 0.50
C ALA A 289 17.13 -22.94 0.85
N THR A 290 17.89 -22.14 0.11
CA THR A 290 17.94 -20.68 0.30
C THR A 290 16.63 -19.99 -0.09
N HIS A 291 15.90 -20.46 -1.11
CA HIS A 291 14.56 -19.95 -1.42
C HIS A 291 13.55 -20.24 -0.31
N VAL A 292 13.54 -21.48 0.20
CA VAL A 292 12.66 -21.85 1.31
C VAL A 292 12.96 -20.98 2.53
N ALA A 293 14.23 -20.78 2.87
CA ALA A 293 14.64 -19.90 3.96
C ALA A 293 14.19 -18.44 3.74
N ALA A 294 14.39 -17.90 2.53
CA ALA A 294 13.94 -16.56 2.18
C ALA A 294 12.40 -16.43 2.29
N CYS A 295 11.65 -17.41 1.79
CA CYS A 295 10.19 -17.42 1.83
C CYS A 295 9.66 -17.50 3.26
N LEU A 296 10.26 -18.32 4.13
CA LEU A 296 9.88 -18.36 5.56
C LEU A 296 10.18 -17.04 6.28
N LEU A 297 11.28 -16.36 5.93
CA LEU A 297 11.56 -15.02 6.47
C LEU A 297 10.56 -13.98 5.96
N VAL A 298 10.21 -14.02 4.66
CA VAL A 298 9.16 -13.17 4.09
C VAL A 298 7.81 -13.44 4.76
N LEU A 299 7.47 -14.71 5.03
CA LEU A 299 6.27 -15.10 5.78
C LEU A 299 6.29 -14.49 7.17
N LEU A 300 7.40 -14.61 7.90
CA LEU A 300 7.55 -14.02 9.22
C LEU A 300 7.36 -12.49 9.18
N VAL A 301 7.98 -11.80 8.21
CA VAL A 301 7.81 -10.34 8.04
C VAL A 301 6.36 -10.00 7.68
N SER A 302 5.72 -10.77 6.81
CA SER A 302 4.31 -10.59 6.44
C SER A 302 3.38 -10.73 7.64
N LEU A 303 3.61 -11.72 8.50
CA LEU A 303 2.85 -11.93 9.74
C LEU A 303 3.05 -10.80 10.76
N LEU A 304 4.26 -10.23 10.82
CA LEU A 304 4.59 -9.14 11.73
C LEU A 304 4.01 -7.79 11.28
N LYS A 305 4.07 -7.49 9.97
CA LYS A 305 3.66 -6.19 9.42
C LYS A 305 2.16 -6.13 9.10
N LYS A 306 1.54 -7.26 8.75
CA LYS A 306 0.10 -7.36 8.40
C LYS A 306 -0.35 -6.39 7.30
N THR A 307 0.54 -6.02 6.40
CA THR A 307 0.25 -5.14 5.24
C THR A 307 0.04 -5.96 3.97
N TRP A 308 -0.75 -5.45 3.03
CA TRP A 308 -0.98 -6.09 1.73
C TRP A 308 0.30 -6.22 0.91
N THR A 309 1.20 -5.24 1.00
CA THR A 309 2.52 -5.28 0.35
C THR A 309 3.27 -6.59 0.65
N TRP A 310 3.41 -6.94 1.92
CA TRP A 310 4.16 -8.15 2.33
C TRP A 310 3.41 -9.45 2.04
N ALA A 311 2.07 -9.43 2.05
CA ALA A 311 1.28 -10.58 1.61
C ALA A 311 1.50 -10.89 0.12
N LEU A 312 1.61 -9.85 -0.72
CA LEU A 312 1.92 -10.00 -2.14
C LEU A 312 3.37 -10.42 -2.38
N VAL A 313 4.34 -9.88 -1.63
CA VAL A 313 5.74 -10.35 -1.70
C VAL A 313 5.81 -11.83 -1.34
N LEU A 314 5.12 -12.26 -0.28
CA LEU A 314 5.01 -13.67 0.08
C LEU A 314 4.39 -14.51 -1.03
N ALA A 315 3.29 -14.06 -1.64
CA ALA A 315 2.66 -14.75 -2.76
C ALA A 315 3.63 -14.92 -3.94
N GLY A 316 4.42 -13.89 -4.27
CA GLY A 316 5.47 -13.97 -5.29
C GLY A 316 6.53 -15.02 -4.95
N CYS A 317 7.02 -15.05 -3.71
CA CYS A 317 7.97 -16.07 -3.25
C CYS A 317 7.39 -17.48 -3.30
N CYS A 318 6.13 -17.67 -2.92
CA CYS A 318 5.44 -18.97 -3.00
C CYS A 318 5.30 -19.45 -4.43
N VAL A 319 4.94 -18.56 -5.37
CA VAL A 319 4.88 -18.90 -6.80
C VAL A 319 6.25 -19.34 -7.28
N LEU A 320 7.32 -18.62 -6.95
CA LEU A 320 8.67 -19.00 -7.35
C LEU A 320 9.06 -20.40 -6.84
N ILE A 321 8.84 -20.68 -5.54
CA ILE A 321 9.15 -22.00 -4.98
C ILE A 321 8.34 -23.11 -5.68
N ALA A 322 7.04 -22.89 -5.88
CA ALA A 322 6.20 -23.87 -6.55
C ALA A 322 6.71 -24.16 -7.97
N VAL A 323 7.22 -23.14 -8.65
CA VAL A 323 7.74 -23.21 -10.02
C VAL A 323 9.09 -23.92 -10.07
N ASP A 324 9.98 -23.65 -9.12
CA ASP A 324 11.27 -24.36 -9.00
C ASP A 324 11.06 -25.84 -8.68
N LEU A 325 10.15 -26.16 -7.75
CA LEU A 325 9.80 -27.54 -7.42
C LEU A 325 9.16 -28.27 -8.60
N LEU A 326 8.25 -27.59 -9.31
CA LEU A 326 7.62 -28.14 -10.51
C LEU A 326 8.65 -28.36 -11.62
N PHE A 327 9.59 -27.43 -11.80
CA PHE A 327 10.68 -27.57 -12.76
C PHE A 327 11.54 -28.79 -12.43
N ALA A 328 12.00 -28.92 -11.19
CA ALA A 328 12.81 -30.07 -10.79
C ALA A 328 12.07 -31.41 -10.94
N PHE A 329 10.78 -31.44 -10.59
CA PHE A 329 9.92 -32.61 -10.80
C PHE A 329 9.75 -32.96 -12.28
N LEU A 330 9.57 -31.97 -13.15
CA LEU A 330 9.34 -32.21 -14.57
C LEU A 330 10.62 -32.60 -15.31
N VAL A 331 11.76 -32.03 -14.94
CA VAL A 331 13.07 -32.46 -15.46
C VAL A 331 13.38 -33.89 -15.04
N SER A 332 13.00 -34.30 -13.82
CA SER A 332 13.19 -35.69 -13.40
C SER A 332 12.22 -36.66 -14.09
N ALA A 333 10.98 -36.23 -14.34
CA ALA A 333 9.95 -37.06 -14.97
C ALA A 333 10.06 -37.16 -16.51
N ARG A 334 10.73 -36.21 -17.18
CA ARG A 334 10.85 -36.16 -18.64
C ARG A 334 12.32 -36.02 -19.09
N PRO A 335 12.99 -37.13 -19.41
CA PRO A 335 14.37 -37.11 -19.88
C PRO A 335 14.54 -36.46 -21.26
N ASP A 336 13.46 -36.25 -22.00
CA ASP A 336 13.44 -35.74 -23.38
C ASP A 336 13.89 -34.26 -23.50
N GLY A 337 14.25 -33.62 -22.37
CA GLY A 337 14.90 -32.30 -22.35
C GLY A 337 14.00 -31.13 -22.69
N THR A 338 12.71 -31.34 -22.93
CA THR A 338 11.77 -30.24 -23.16
C THR A 338 11.48 -29.52 -21.84
N VAL A 339 12.02 -28.32 -21.68
CA VAL A 339 11.68 -27.45 -20.54
C VAL A 339 10.16 -27.25 -20.54
N PRO A 340 9.46 -27.59 -19.45
CA PRO A 340 8.02 -27.49 -19.41
C PRO A 340 7.59 -26.02 -19.41
N VAL A 341 6.66 -25.68 -20.30
CA VAL A 341 6.04 -24.35 -20.45
C VAL A 341 5.56 -23.77 -19.09
N GLY A 342 5.14 -24.65 -18.16
CA GLY A 342 4.74 -24.24 -16.80
C GLY A 342 5.85 -23.58 -15.97
N ALA A 343 7.11 -23.96 -16.16
CA ALA A 343 8.23 -23.35 -15.44
C ALA A 343 8.49 -21.91 -15.91
N ALA A 344 8.43 -21.69 -17.23
CA ALA A 344 8.56 -20.36 -17.82
C ALA A 344 7.43 -19.41 -17.38
N ALA A 345 6.17 -19.89 -17.38
CA ALA A 345 5.02 -19.10 -16.93
C ALA A 345 5.18 -18.66 -15.46
N GLY A 346 5.64 -19.57 -14.61
CA GLY A 346 5.91 -19.30 -13.21
C GLY A 346 6.92 -18.17 -12.94
N LEU A 347 8.03 -18.20 -13.69
CA LEU A 347 9.08 -17.18 -13.63
C LEU A 347 8.61 -15.81 -14.12
N LEU A 348 7.52 -15.74 -14.91
CA LEU A 348 6.90 -14.48 -15.32
C LEU A 348 5.87 -13.97 -14.30
N VAL A 349 5.12 -14.89 -13.67
CA VAL A 349 4.07 -14.55 -12.69
C VAL A 349 4.66 -13.96 -11.41
N CYS A 350 5.80 -14.49 -10.92
CA CYS A 350 6.42 -13.97 -9.70
C CYS A 350 6.83 -12.48 -9.80
N PRO A 351 7.63 -12.03 -10.79
CA PRO A 351 7.96 -10.61 -10.98
C PRO A 351 6.73 -9.73 -11.14
N LEU A 352 5.69 -10.27 -11.78
CA LEU A 352 4.41 -9.60 -11.95
C LEU A 352 3.72 -9.28 -10.61
N ILE A 353 3.63 -10.29 -9.74
CA ILE A 353 3.09 -10.12 -8.38
C ILE A 353 3.95 -9.10 -7.63
N LEU A 354 5.28 -9.14 -7.80
CA LEU A 354 6.19 -8.19 -7.16
C LEU A 354 6.08 -6.76 -7.70
N ILE A 355 5.71 -6.57 -8.98
CA ILE A 355 5.35 -5.26 -9.54
C ILE A 355 4.10 -4.73 -8.84
N VAL A 356 3.05 -5.55 -8.69
CA VAL A 356 1.82 -5.17 -7.97
C VAL A 356 2.12 -4.84 -6.51
N ALA A 357 2.94 -5.66 -5.84
CA ALA A 357 3.38 -5.41 -4.47
C ALA A 357 4.09 -4.06 -4.31
N ALA A 358 4.97 -3.70 -5.24
CA ALA A 358 5.63 -2.39 -5.24
C ALA A 358 4.64 -1.23 -5.37
N GLN A 359 3.58 -1.39 -6.18
CA GLN A 359 2.54 -0.37 -6.31
C GLN A 359 1.73 -0.22 -5.01
N CYS A 360 1.35 -1.33 -4.37
CA CYS A 360 0.70 -1.31 -3.06
C CYS A 360 1.56 -0.58 -2.02
N ALA A 361 2.88 -0.82 -2.02
CA ALA A 361 3.79 -0.13 -1.11
C ALA A 361 3.80 1.40 -1.31
N VAL A 362 3.71 1.88 -2.56
CA VAL A 362 3.62 3.31 -2.87
C VAL A 362 2.28 3.90 -2.40
N LEU A 363 1.18 3.16 -2.52
CA LEU A 363 -0.13 3.61 -2.07
C LEU A 363 -0.19 3.70 -0.54
N GLU A 364 0.33 2.69 0.17
CA GLU A 364 0.42 2.68 1.64
C GLU A 364 1.18 3.91 2.16
N THR A 365 2.25 4.35 1.48
CA THR A 365 2.95 5.59 1.88
C THR A 365 2.16 6.87 1.67
N ALA A 366 1.34 6.92 0.62
CA ALA A 366 0.55 8.12 0.34
C ALA A 366 -0.54 8.29 1.40
N GLU A 367 -1.15 7.17 1.82
CA GLU A 367 -2.13 7.13 2.91
C GLU A 367 -1.52 7.56 4.25
N ASP A 368 -0.33 7.05 4.59
CA ASP A 368 0.41 7.47 5.80
C ASP A 368 0.71 8.99 5.80
N ASP A 369 1.14 9.55 4.65
CA ASP A 369 1.44 10.98 4.50
C ASP A 369 0.17 11.85 4.63
N ASP A 370 -0.96 11.42 4.04
CA ASP A 370 -2.23 12.14 4.12
C ASP A 370 -2.83 12.11 5.53
N LEU A 371 -2.71 10.97 6.23
CA LEU A 371 -3.07 10.86 7.64
C LEU A 371 -2.21 11.76 8.52
N ALA A 372 -0.90 11.82 8.26
CA ALA A 372 0.01 12.72 8.98
C ALA A 372 -0.33 14.19 8.75
N ARG A 373 -0.62 14.59 7.51
CA ARG A 373 -1.06 15.98 7.20
C ARG A 373 -2.39 16.31 7.85
N SER A 374 -3.34 15.39 7.83
CA SER A 374 -4.64 15.57 8.47
C SER A 374 -4.49 15.69 10.00
N ALA A 375 -3.58 14.93 10.61
CA ALA A 375 -3.26 15.07 12.03
C ALA A 375 -2.63 16.42 12.37
N VAL A 376 -1.76 16.96 11.52
CA VAL A 376 -1.16 18.31 11.71
C VAL A 376 -2.22 19.42 11.55
N VAL A 377 -3.20 19.24 10.67
CA VAL A 377 -4.33 20.20 10.53
C VAL A 377 -5.26 20.17 11.75
N LEU A 378 -5.30 19.03 12.46
CA LEU A 378 -6.07 18.83 13.69
C LEU A 378 -5.32 19.24 14.98
N GLU A 379 -4.03 19.60 14.90
CA GLU A 379 -3.22 20.16 16.00
C GLU A 379 -3.04 21.69 15.88
#